data_AF-A0A560URP1-F1
#
_entry.id   AF-A0A560URP1-F1
#
_cell.length_a   1.000
_cell.length_b   1.000
_cell.length_c   1.000
_cell.angle_alpha   90.00
_cell.angle_beta   90.00
_cell.angle_gamma   90.00
#
_symmetry.space_group_name_H-M   'P 1'
#
loop_
_entity.id
_entity.type
_entity.pdbx_description
1 polymer ?
#
loop_
_entity_poly.entity_id
_entity_poly.type
_entity_poly.pdbx_seq_one_letter_code
_entity_poly.pdbx_strand_id
1 'polypeptide(L)'
;MKHRISGRKVGSCDDVAPMFSGTGAVAVGPGDDPGELDAFAVTCARRAVLALREHGVEGYVMFEGDPRPYPFTPEADFVHPGVRH
;
A
#
# COMPACT_ATOMS: atom_id res chain seq x y z
N MET A 1 -1.95 -11.41 -2.23
CA MET A 1 -0.64 -10.73 -2.38
C MET A 1 -0.24 -10.05 -1.09
N LYS A 2 1.07 -9.95 -0.79
CA LYS A 2 1.56 -9.09 0.31
C LYS A 2 1.70 -7.64 -0.18
N HIS A 3 1.46 -6.68 0.69
CA HIS A 3 1.75 -5.27 0.41
C HIS A 3 2.56 -4.67 1.55
N ARG A 4 3.52 -3.82 1.19
CA ARG A 4 4.37 -3.10 2.14
C ARG A 4 4.11 -1.62 1.97
N ILE A 5 3.80 -0.95 3.07
CA ILE A 5 3.60 0.49 3.13
C ILE A 5 4.76 1.08 3.91
N SER A 6 5.55 1.88 3.21
CA SER A 6 6.60 2.68 3.80
C SER A 6 6.15 4.13 3.81
N GLY A 7 6.41 4.83 4.90
CA GLY A 7 5.97 6.21 5.04
C GLY A 7 6.76 6.94 6.11
N ARG A 8 6.66 8.26 6.05
CA ARG A 8 7.24 9.18 7.02
C ARG A 8 6.27 10.32 7.29
N LYS A 9 6.42 10.95 8.45
CA LYS A 9 5.66 12.17 8.78
C LYS A 9 6.05 13.27 7.80
N VAL A 10 5.07 13.97 7.24
CA VAL A 10 5.28 15.13 6.38
C VAL A 10 6.07 16.18 7.16
N GLY A 11 7.15 16.68 6.56
CA GLY A 11 8.07 17.62 7.20
C GLY A 11 9.12 16.99 8.14
N SER A 12 9.12 15.66 8.32
CA SER A 12 10.24 14.98 8.96
C SER A 12 11.36 14.72 7.96
N CYS A 13 12.60 14.99 8.38
CA CYS A 13 13.81 14.58 7.65
C CYS A 13 14.17 13.11 7.88
N ASP A 14 13.33 12.37 8.61
CA ASP A 14 13.48 10.93 8.80
C ASP A 14 13.43 10.17 7.47
N ASP A 15 14.20 9.09 7.43
CA ASP A 15 14.17 8.13 6.35
C ASP A 15 12.82 7.40 6.33
N VAL A 16 12.38 6.99 5.14
CA VAL A 16 11.09 6.32 4.93
C VAL A 16 11.09 4.96 5.63
N ALA A 17 10.51 4.91 6.82
CA ALA A 17 10.44 3.70 7.62
C ALA A 17 9.28 2.79 7.16
N PRO A 18 9.43 1.46 7.24
CA PRO A 18 8.31 0.55 7.05
C PRO A 18 7.31 0.71 8.19
N MET A 19 6.17 1.36 7.91
CA MET A 19 5.13 1.62 8.91
C MET A 19 4.13 0.47 9.00
N PHE A 20 3.82 -0.14 7.86
CA PHE A 20 2.87 -1.25 7.80
C PHE A 20 3.40 -2.33 6.86
N SER A 21 3.62 -3.52 7.39
CA SER A 21 3.81 -4.72 6.58
C SER A 21 2.52 -5.52 6.69
N GLY A 22 1.58 -5.26 5.78
CA GLY A 22 0.36 -6.02 5.65
C GLY A 22 0.68 -7.39 5.08
N THR A 23 1.08 -8.32 5.94
CA THR A 23 0.89 -9.73 5.60
C THR A 23 -0.62 -9.88 5.54
N GLY A 24 -1.19 -10.04 4.35
CA GLY A 24 -2.58 -10.46 4.22
C GLY A 24 -2.71 -11.84 4.85
N ALA A 25 -2.79 -11.92 6.17
CA ALA A 25 -3.21 -13.10 6.90
C ALA A 25 -4.74 -13.19 6.81
N VAL A 26 -5.25 -13.17 5.58
CA VAL A 26 -6.39 -14.02 5.27
C VAL A 26 -5.75 -15.38 5.05
N ALA A 27 -6.17 -16.38 5.82
CA ALA A 27 -5.75 -17.75 5.58
C ALA A 27 -6.08 -18.08 4.13
N VAL A 28 -5.07 -18.11 3.26
CA VAL A 28 -5.21 -18.52 1.87
C VAL A 28 -5.56 -19.99 1.90
N GLY A 29 -6.85 -20.28 1.85
CA GLY A 29 -7.33 -21.60 1.46
C GLY A 29 -6.87 -21.86 0.02
N PRO A 30 -6.49 -23.10 -0.33
CA PRO A 30 -6.08 -23.43 -1.68
C PRO A 30 -7.27 -23.29 -2.63
N GLY A 31 -7.37 -22.17 -3.35
CA GLY A 31 -8.44 -21.94 -4.32
C GLY A 31 -8.77 -20.49 -4.67
N ASP A 32 -8.13 -19.50 -4.06
CA ASP A 32 -8.47 -18.09 -4.31
C ASP A 32 -7.85 -17.59 -5.62
N ASP A 33 -8.70 -17.15 -6.56
CA ASP A 33 -8.32 -16.61 -7.85
C ASP A 33 -7.31 -15.45 -7.68
N PRO A 34 -6.16 -15.49 -8.39
CA PRO A 34 -5.10 -14.49 -8.20
C PRO A 34 -5.53 -13.05 -8.50
N GLY A 35 -6.63 -12.85 -9.25
CA GLY A 35 -7.22 -11.53 -9.52
C GLY A 35 -8.06 -10.94 -8.39
N GLU A 36 -8.76 -11.77 -7.59
CA GLU A 36 -9.56 -11.29 -6.44
C GLU A 36 -8.66 -10.94 -5.25
N LEU A 37 -7.59 -11.72 -5.05
CA LEU A 37 -6.55 -11.45 -4.05
C LEU A 37 -5.82 -10.13 -4.28
N ASP A 38 -5.75 -9.66 -5.53
CA ASP A 38 -5.13 -8.39 -5.91
C ASP A 38 -6.01 -7.20 -5.49
N ALA A 39 -7.29 -7.23 -5.89
CA ALA A 39 -8.27 -6.19 -5.54
C ALA A 39 -8.47 -6.06 -4.01
N PHE A 40 -8.44 -7.18 -3.28
CA PHE A 40 -8.51 -7.17 -1.82
C PHE A 40 -7.28 -6.52 -1.19
N ALA A 41 -6.07 -6.88 -1.65
CA ALA A 41 -4.83 -6.29 -1.16
C ALA A 41 -4.77 -4.78 -1.43
N VAL A 42 -5.21 -4.33 -2.60
CA VAL A 42 -5.30 -2.91 -2.97
C VAL A 42 -6.30 -2.18 -2.07
N THR A 43 -7.46 -2.78 -1.79
CA THR A 43 -8.46 -2.17 -0.89
C THR A 43 -7.95 -2.03 0.54
N CYS A 44 -7.26 -3.06 1.06
CA CYS A 44 -6.58 -2.99 2.36
C CYS A 44 -5.52 -1.90 2.38
N ALA A 45 -4.68 -1.82 1.35
CA ALA A 45 -3.65 -0.80 1.24
C ALA A 45 -4.26 0.62 1.19
N ARG A 46 -5.36 0.83 0.46
CA ARG A 46 -6.10 2.11 0.43
C ARG A 46 -6.60 2.51 1.81
N ARG A 47 -7.16 1.58 2.59
CA ARG A 47 -7.61 1.86 3.96
C ARG A 47 -6.45 2.25 4.87
N ALA A 48 -5.34 1.53 4.79
CA ALA A 48 -4.15 1.84 5.57
C ALA A 48 -3.54 3.20 5.17
N VAL A 49 -3.47 3.49 3.88
CA VAL A 49 -3.00 4.78 3.36
C VAL A 49 -3.94 5.91 3.79
N LEU A 50 -5.26 5.73 3.74
CA LEU A 50 -6.21 6.73 4.21
C LEU A 50 -5.92 7.11 5.68
N ALA A 51 -5.78 6.13 6.57
CA ALA A 51 -5.44 6.39 7.97
C ALA A 51 -4.08 7.12 8.11
N LEU A 52 -3.06 6.72 7.35
CA LEU A 52 -1.75 7.38 7.35
C LEU A 52 -1.85 8.83 6.88
N ARG A 53 -2.63 9.09 5.83
CA ARG A 53 -2.87 10.42 5.28
C ARG A 53 -3.58 11.33 6.28
N GLU A 54 -4.58 10.81 7.00
CA GLU A 54 -5.24 11.53 8.11
C GLU A 54 -4.25 11.90 9.22
N HIS A 55 -3.19 11.12 9.41
CA HIS A 55 -2.10 11.41 10.35
C HIS A 55 -0.99 12.31 9.79
N GLY A 56 -1.12 12.81 8.56
CA GLY A 56 -0.12 13.65 7.90
C GLY A 56 1.14 12.88 7.52
N VAL A 57 0.99 11.64 7.07
CA VAL A 57 2.08 10.78 6.59
C VAL A 57 2.09 10.77 5.06
N GLU A 58 3.28 10.88 4.50
CA GLU A 58 3.58 10.71 3.07
C GLU A 58 4.45 9.46 2.89
N GLY A 59 4.35 8.79 1.74
CA GLY A 59 5.07 7.54 1.54
C GLY A 59 4.77 6.87 0.22
N TYR A 60 4.99 5.55 0.18
CA TYR A 60 4.67 4.73 -0.97
C TYR A 60 4.26 3.32 -0.57
N VAL A 61 3.38 2.74 -1.39
CA VAL A 61 2.94 1.35 -1.28
C VAL A 61 3.68 0.52 -2.32
N MET A 62 4.16 -0.66 -1.93
CA MET A 62 4.70 -1.67 -2.84
C MET A 62 3.86 -2.93 -2.74
N PHE A 63 3.52 -3.54 -3.88
CA PHE A 63 2.78 -4.80 -3.95
C PHE A 63 3.71 -5.94 -4.35
N GLU A 64 3.56 -7.10 -3.72
CA GLU A 64 4.31 -8.30 -4.05
C GLU A 64 3.86 -8.80 -5.44
N GLY A 65 4.75 -8.69 -6.43
CA GLY A 65 4.46 -9.00 -7.83
C GLY A 65 4.55 -7.79 -8.76
N ASP A 66 4.50 -6.56 -8.22
CA ASP A 66 4.73 -5.33 -8.97
C ASP A 66 5.92 -4.56 -8.37
N PRO A 67 7.02 -4.39 -9.12
CA PRO A 67 8.21 -3.72 -8.60
C PRO A 67 8.02 -2.19 -8.47
N ARG A 68 6.88 -1.63 -8.89
CA ARG A 68 6.67 -0.18 -8.90
C ARG A 68 6.25 0.29 -7.52
N PRO A 69 6.92 1.30 -6.95
CA PRO A 69 6.41 2.00 -5.79
C PRO A 69 5.26 2.92 -6.21
N TYR A 70 4.14 2.84 -5.48
CA TYR A 70 2.97 3.68 -5.67
C TYR A 70 2.98 4.79 -4.61
N PRO A 71 3.44 6.01 -4.94
CA PRO A 71 3.53 7.10 -3.98
C PRO A 71 2.14 7.58 -3.55
N PHE A 72 2.03 7.99 -2.29
CA PHE A 72 0.89 8.70 -1.74
C PHE A 72 1.36 9.89 -0.90
N THR A 73 0.52 10.91 -0.81
CA THR A 73 0.73 12.08 0.04
C THR A 73 -0.48 12.25 0.94
N PRO A 74 -0.41 13.01 2.04
CA PRO A 74 -1.61 13.38 2.80
C PRO A 74 -2.73 13.91 1.89
N GLU A 75 -2.38 14.65 0.83
CA GLU A 75 -3.32 15.26 -0.10
C GLU A 75 -3.84 14.31 -1.19
N ALA A 76 -3.04 13.31 -1.60
CA ALA A 76 -3.38 12.41 -2.72
C ALA A 76 -3.19 10.93 -2.38
N ASP A 77 -4.18 10.11 -2.74
CA ASP A 77 -4.10 8.65 -2.63
C ASP A 77 -3.15 8.07 -3.68
N PHE A 78 -2.68 6.84 -3.46
CA PHE A 78 -1.91 6.14 -4.47
C PHE A 78 -2.80 5.64 -5.63
N VAL A 79 -2.24 5.56 -6.84
CA VAL A 79 -2.99 5.18 -8.04
C VAL A 79 -2.65 3.75 -8.47
N HIS A 80 -3.57 2.81 -8.25
CA HIS A 80 -3.46 1.41 -8.69
C HIS A 80 -4.74 0.93 -9.42
N PRO A 81 -4.64 0.14 -10.51
CA PRO A 81 -3.40 -0.17 -11.23
C PRO A 81 -2.83 1.11 -11.86
N GLY A 82 -1.50 1.26 -11.83
CA GLY A 82 -0.86 2.38 -12.51
C GLY A 82 -1.28 2.37 -13.98
N VAL A 83 -1.66 3.53 -14.54
CA VAL A 83 -2.11 3.64 -15.93
C VAL A 83 -1.06 2.95 -16.82
N ARG A 84 -1.42 1.80 -17.41
CA ARG A 84 -0.61 1.16 -18.45
C ARG A 84 -0.73 2.06 -19.67
N HIS A 85 0.26 2.91 -19.89
CA HIS A 85 0.47 3.58 -21.16
C HIS A 85 0.93 2.58 -22.22
#